data_AF-A0A3D0U8N3-F1
#
_entry.id   AF-A0A3D0U8N3-F1
#
_cell.length_a   1.000
_cell.length_b   1.000
_cell.length_c   1.000
_cell.angle_alpha   90.00
_cell.angle_beta   90.00
_cell.angle_gamma   90.00
#
_symmetry.space_group_name_H-M   'P 1'
#
loop_
_entity.id
_entity.type
_entity.pdbx_description
1 polymer ?
#
loop_
_entity_poly.entity_id
_entity_poly.type
_entity_poly.pdbx_seq_one_letter_code
_entity_poly.pdbx_strand_id
1 'polypeptide(L)'
;LARANRVARRLECGAVSINNVMLTEGNPALPFGGTKLSGYGRQKGEEGLLGYTRSKSILIDKDSQKLEPNWYPYTRSKYLAFDQLIKTMFSHNPLKLLKMAIIGLKLETIAKRPR
;
A
#
# COMPACT_ATOMS: atom_id res chain seq x y z
N LEU A 1 16.80 5.05 -35.72
CA LEU A 1 15.99 4.93 -34.48
C LEU A 1 16.77 4.40 -33.26
N ALA A 2 17.70 3.43 -33.41
CA ALA A 2 18.43 2.83 -32.27
C ALA A 2 19.11 3.85 -31.32
N ARG A 3 19.76 4.88 -31.88
CA ARG A 3 20.34 5.99 -31.10
C ARG A 3 19.29 6.78 -30.32
N ALA A 4 18.19 7.17 -30.97
CA ALA A 4 17.13 7.96 -30.34
C ALA A 4 16.50 7.20 -29.17
N ASN A 5 16.20 5.91 -29.34
CA ASN A 5 15.66 5.06 -28.27
C ASN A 5 16.62 4.92 -27.08
N ARG A 6 17.93 4.80 -27.33
CA ARG A 6 18.95 4.75 -26.26
C ARG A 6 18.97 6.05 -25.44
N VAL A 7 18.86 7.20 -26.11
CA VAL A 7 18.85 8.51 -25.45
C VAL A 7 17.53 8.72 -24.70
N ALA A 8 16.39 8.48 -25.34
CA ALA A 8 15.06 8.65 -24.75
C ALA A 8 14.91 7.88 -23.43
N ARG A 9 15.42 6.64 -23.34
CA ARG A 9 15.39 5.84 -22.11
C ARG A 9 16.30 6.34 -20.99
N ARG A 10 17.30 7.18 -21.28
CA ARG A 10 18.26 7.71 -20.30
C ARG A 10 17.92 9.14 -19.85
N LEU A 11 17.05 9.84 -20.58
CA LEU A 11 16.64 11.19 -20.21
C LEU A 11 15.66 11.16 -19.04
N GLU A 12 15.92 12.00 -18.04
CA GLU A 12 14.98 12.27 -16.96
C GLU A 12 14.18 13.54 -17.32
N CYS A 13 13.07 13.36 -18.02
CA CYS A 13 12.25 14.45 -18.52
C CYS A 13 10.75 14.11 -18.54
N GLY A 14 9.93 15.14 -18.76
CA GLY A 14 8.48 15.02 -18.85
C GLY A 14 8.02 14.11 -19.99
N ALA A 15 8.47 14.39 -21.21
CA ALA A 15 8.13 13.61 -22.40
C ALA A 15 9.28 13.67 -23.41
N VAL A 16 9.34 12.69 -24.31
CA VAL A 16 10.27 12.67 -25.45
C VAL A 16 9.47 12.50 -26.72
N SER A 17 9.70 13.36 -27.70
CA SER A 17 9.16 13.23 -29.05
C SER A 17 10.31 12.99 -30.03
N ILE A 18 10.28 11.88 -30.76
CA ILE A 18 11.31 11.53 -31.75
C ILE A 18 10.80 11.95 -33.13
N ASN A 19 11.59 12.77 -33.83
CA ASN A 19 11.25 13.34 -35.15
C ASN A 19 9.97 14.20 -35.17
N ASN A 20 9.51 14.66 -34.00
CA ASN A 20 8.44 15.62 -33.86
C ASN A 20 8.72 16.50 -32.62
N VAL A 21 7.99 17.60 -32.47
CA VAL A 21 8.17 18.58 -31.39
C VAL A 21 6.92 18.77 -30.53
N MET A 22 5.72 18.60 -31.09
CA MET A 22 4.47 18.91 -30.38
C MET A 22 3.49 17.74 -30.29
N LEU A 23 3.75 16.58 -30.90
CA LEU A 23 2.80 15.46 -30.83
C LEU A 23 2.59 14.89 -29.43
N THR A 24 3.55 15.04 -28.51
CA THR A 24 3.36 14.69 -27.09
C THR A 24 2.36 15.62 -26.41
N GLU A 25 2.33 16.90 -26.81
CA GLU A 25 1.34 17.88 -26.36
C GLU A 25 -0.01 17.70 -27.04
N GLY A 26 -0.01 17.45 -28.34
CA GLY A 26 -1.22 17.30 -29.15
C GLY A 26 -2.01 16.03 -28.87
N ASN A 27 -1.40 15.01 -28.24
CA ASN A 27 -2.10 13.78 -27.88
C ASN A 27 -2.72 13.91 -26.46
N PRO A 28 -4.06 13.99 -26.32
CA PRO A 28 -4.73 14.11 -25.03
C PRO A 28 -4.65 12.85 -24.16
N ALA A 29 -4.33 11.70 -24.74
CA ALA A 29 -4.21 10.43 -24.03
C ALA A 29 -2.85 10.26 -23.34
N LEU A 30 -1.82 11.03 -23.73
CA LEU A 30 -0.50 10.97 -23.09
C LEU A 30 -0.44 11.89 -21.87
N PRO A 31 0.21 11.46 -20.76
CA PRO A 31 0.44 12.32 -19.62
C PRO A 31 1.41 13.46 -19.97
N PHE A 32 1.03 14.68 -19.60
CA PHE A 32 1.83 15.88 -19.75
C PHE A 32 2.27 16.42 -18.38
N GLY A 33 3.54 16.73 -18.23
CA GLY A 33 4.05 17.34 -17.01
C GLY A 33 5.56 17.35 -16.95
N GLY A 34 6.11 18.13 -16.04
CA GLY A 34 7.55 18.30 -15.86
C GLY A 34 8.23 17.15 -15.13
N THR A 35 9.54 17.29 -14.94
CA THR A 35 10.35 16.43 -14.07
C THR A 35 11.48 17.28 -13.49
N LYS A 36 11.74 17.16 -12.19
CA LYS A 36 12.68 18.03 -11.45
C LYS A 36 12.23 19.49 -11.49
N LEU A 37 13.12 20.39 -11.89
CA LEU A 37 12.90 21.84 -11.88
C LEU A 37 11.85 22.31 -12.91
N SER A 38 11.49 21.49 -13.90
CA SER A 38 10.43 21.83 -14.86
C SER A 38 9.01 21.55 -14.34
N GLY A 39 8.88 21.00 -13.13
CA GLY A 39 7.60 20.77 -12.46
C GLY A 39 7.43 19.34 -11.93
N TYR A 40 6.36 19.17 -11.16
CA TYR A 40 5.94 17.91 -10.55
C TYR A 40 4.48 17.60 -10.90
N GLY A 41 4.13 16.32 -10.93
CA GLY A 41 2.79 15.85 -11.28
C GLY A 41 2.58 15.74 -12.79
N ARG A 42 1.39 15.27 -13.18
CA ARG A 42 0.95 15.07 -14.56
C ARG A 42 -0.47 15.59 -14.74
N GLN A 43 -0.76 16.05 -15.95
CA GLN A 43 -2.07 16.42 -16.46
C GLN A 43 -2.33 15.60 -17.73
N LYS A 44 -3.57 15.56 -18.22
CA LYS A 44 -4.00 14.71 -19.36
C LYS A 44 -3.81 13.21 -19.08
N GLY A 45 -4.31 12.37 -19.98
CA GLY A 45 -4.30 10.92 -19.78
C GLY A 45 -5.00 10.48 -18.48
N GLU A 46 -4.72 9.26 -18.08
CA GLU A 46 -5.25 8.69 -16.84
C GLU A 46 -4.60 9.33 -15.60
N GLU A 47 -3.29 9.60 -15.67
CA GLU A 47 -2.52 10.17 -14.58
C GLU A 47 -3.00 11.58 -14.22
N GLY A 48 -3.38 12.38 -15.22
CA GLY A 48 -3.96 13.69 -15.01
C GLY A 48 -5.32 13.62 -14.35
N LEU A 49 -6.19 12.70 -14.77
CA LEU A 49 -7.49 12.49 -14.13
C LEU A 49 -7.30 12.08 -12.67
N LEU A 50 -6.44 11.10 -12.40
CA LEU A 50 -6.12 10.65 -11.05
C LEU A 50 -5.57 11.80 -10.18
N GLY A 51 -4.78 12.70 -10.76
CA GLY A 51 -4.26 13.89 -10.08
C GLY A 51 -5.34 14.86 -9.56
N TYR A 52 -6.54 14.84 -10.15
CA TYR A 52 -7.70 15.61 -9.68
C TYR A 52 -8.65 14.81 -8.79
N THR A 53 -8.35 13.54 -8.52
CA THR A 53 -9.14 12.71 -7.60
C THR A 53 -8.54 12.68 -6.21
N ARG A 54 -9.35 12.30 -5.22
CA ARG A 54 -8.89 11.98 -3.87
C ARG A 54 -9.07 10.49 -3.61
N SER A 55 -7.96 9.75 -3.56
CA SER A 55 -8.00 8.34 -3.17
C SER A 55 -8.61 8.18 -1.78
N LYS A 56 -9.63 7.32 -1.65
CA LYS A 56 -10.28 6.97 -0.39
C LYS A 56 -10.30 5.47 -0.23
N SER A 57 -9.66 4.96 0.83
CA SER A 57 -9.73 3.55 1.17
C SER A 57 -10.96 3.29 2.04
N ILE A 58 -11.73 2.26 1.70
CA ILE A 58 -12.90 1.79 2.45
C ILE A 58 -12.74 0.28 2.66
N LEU A 59 -12.87 -0.17 3.90
CA LEU A 59 -12.84 -1.58 4.27
C LEU A 59 -14.13 -1.93 5.02
N ILE A 60 -14.72 -3.06 4.65
CA ILE A 60 -15.88 -3.64 5.34
C ILE A 60 -15.43 -4.97 5.93
N ASP A 61 -15.47 -5.05 7.27
CA ASP A 61 -15.24 -6.29 8.00
C ASP A 61 -16.52 -7.13 8.04
N LYS A 62 -16.49 -8.27 7.33
CA LYS A 62 -17.62 -9.21 7.24
C LYS A 62 -17.82 -10.03 8.52
N ASP A 63 -16.81 -10.20 9.37
CA ASP A 63 -16.91 -10.90 10.67
C ASP A 63 -16.90 -9.90 11.84
N SER A 64 -17.51 -8.73 11.63
CA SER A 64 -17.59 -7.64 12.60
C SER A 64 -18.49 -7.93 13.81
N GLN A 65 -19.10 -9.12 13.89
CA GLN A 65 -19.93 -9.50 15.05
C GLN A 65 -19.09 -9.70 16.32
N LYS A 66 -17.80 -10.00 16.17
CA LYS A 66 -16.87 -10.20 17.30
C LYS A 66 -15.95 -8.99 17.43
N LEU A 67 -15.61 -8.66 18.67
CA LEU A 67 -14.50 -7.75 18.92
C LEU A 67 -13.19 -8.48 18.68
N GLU A 68 -12.35 -7.90 17.82
CA GLU A 68 -10.99 -8.37 17.61
C GLU A 68 -10.14 -8.18 18.89
N PRO A 69 -9.05 -8.95 19.06
CA PRO A 69 -8.16 -8.83 20.21
C PRO A 69 -7.33 -7.54 20.30
N ASN A 70 -7.52 -6.55 19.44
CA ASN A 70 -6.93 -5.21 19.55
C ASN A 70 -7.89 -4.21 20.22
N TRP A 71 -9.19 -4.51 20.35
CA TRP A 71 -10.16 -3.57 20.91
C TRP A 71 -10.11 -3.43 22.44
N TYR A 72 -10.49 -2.26 22.96
CA TYR A 72 -10.70 -2.04 24.39
C TYR A 72 -11.75 -3.02 24.97
N PRO A 73 -11.66 -3.45 26.26
CA PRO A 73 -10.67 -3.08 27.28
C PRO A 73 -9.34 -3.84 27.19
N TYR A 74 -8.25 -3.12 27.47
CA TYR A 74 -6.92 -3.67 27.58
C TYR A 74 -6.72 -4.28 28.97
N THR A 75 -6.95 -5.59 29.09
CA THR A 75 -6.69 -6.32 30.34
C THR A 75 -5.25 -6.83 30.39
N ARG A 76 -4.70 -7.02 31.59
CA ARG A 76 -3.36 -7.61 31.78
C ARG A 76 -3.23 -8.98 31.09
N SER A 77 -4.27 -9.81 31.17
CA SER A 77 -4.30 -11.13 30.54
C SER A 77 -4.21 -11.06 29.01
N LYS A 78 -4.89 -10.08 28.40
CA LYS A 78 -4.86 -9.83 26.96
C LYS A 78 -3.49 -9.33 26.51
N TYR A 79 -2.90 -8.40 27.25
CA TYR A 79 -1.54 -7.92 27.01
C TYR A 79 -0.51 -9.06 27.05
N LEU A 80 -0.54 -9.89 28.10
CA LEU A 80 0.42 -11.01 28.24
C LEU A 80 0.28 -12.03 27.10
N ALA A 81 -0.95 -12.35 26.69
CA ALA A 81 -1.19 -13.25 25.56
C ALA A 81 -0.68 -12.64 24.23
N PHE A 82 -0.89 -11.34 24.02
CA PHE A 82 -0.42 -10.64 22.83
C PHE A 82 1.12 -10.53 22.79
N ASP A 83 1.75 -10.19 23.92
CA ASP A 83 3.21 -10.16 24.07
C ASP A 83 3.83 -11.53 23.80
N GLN A 84 3.23 -12.60 24.36
CA GLN A 84 3.67 -13.96 24.10
C GLN A 84 3.53 -14.35 22.62
N LEU A 85 2.45 -13.90 21.96
CA LEU A 85 2.23 -14.12 20.53
C LEU A 85 3.32 -13.47 19.69
N ILE A 86 3.62 -12.18 19.94
CA ILE A 86 4.67 -11.43 19.24
C ILE A 86 6.04 -12.09 19.47
N LYS A 87 6.40 -12.38 20.72
CA LYS A 87 7.67 -13.05 21.04
C LYS A 87 7.82 -14.39 20.32
N THR A 88 6.73 -15.15 20.21
CA THR A 88 6.74 -16.44 19.50
C THR A 88 6.88 -16.25 18.00
N MET A 89 6.19 -15.26 17.42
CA MET A 89 6.25 -14.92 15.98
C MET A 89 7.68 -14.65 15.51
N PHE A 90 8.47 -13.95 16.32
CA PHE A 90 9.86 -13.60 16.02
C PHE A 90 10.90 -14.55 16.64
N SER A 91 10.47 -15.64 17.29
CA SER A 91 11.39 -16.64 17.83
C SER A 91 11.90 -17.61 16.76
N HIS A 92 13.14 -18.08 16.92
CA HIS A 92 13.76 -19.10 16.05
C HIS A 92 13.43 -20.52 16.53
N ASN A 93 12.16 -20.79 16.82
CA ASN A 93 11.70 -22.10 17.29
C ASN A 93 11.02 -22.88 16.14
N PRO A 94 11.37 -24.16 15.89
CA PRO A 94 10.74 -24.96 14.84
C PRO A 94 9.24 -25.20 15.07
N LEU A 95 8.78 -25.17 16.33
CA LEU A 95 7.37 -25.32 16.70
C LEU A 95 6.61 -23.99 16.82
N LYS A 96 7.17 -22.88 16.29
CA LYS A 96 6.58 -21.54 16.43
C LYS A 96 5.15 -21.43 15.93
N LEU A 97 4.83 -22.05 14.79
CA LEU A 97 3.48 -22.00 14.20
C LEU A 97 2.43 -22.66 15.11
N LEU A 98 2.74 -23.83 15.66
CA LEU A 98 1.84 -24.53 16.59
C LEU A 98 1.64 -23.70 17.87
N LYS A 99 2.72 -23.16 18.44
CA LYS A 99 2.63 -22.28 19.61
C LYS A 99 1.81 -21.02 19.32
N MET A 100 1.99 -20.40 18.15
CA MET A 100 1.19 -19.25 17.73
C MET A 100 -0.29 -19.60 17.61
N ALA A 101 -0.64 -20.75 17.03
CA ALA A 101 -2.04 -21.17 16.91
C ALA A 101 -2.70 -21.34 18.29
N ILE A 102 -2.00 -21.98 19.24
CA ILE A 102 -2.47 -22.18 20.62
C ILE A 102 -2.66 -20.82 21.33
N ILE A 103 -1.68 -19.93 21.21
CA ILE A 103 -1.75 -18.59 21.83
C ILE A 103 -2.85 -17.74 21.17
N GLY A 104 -3.02 -17.84 19.85
CA GLY A 104 -4.07 -17.15 19.08
C GLY A 104 -5.47 -17.57 19.52
N LEU A 105 -5.73 -18.88 19.64
CA LEU A 105 -7.00 -19.41 20.16
C LEU A 105 -7.29 -18.93 21.59
N LYS A 106 -6.27 -18.90 22.45
CA LYS A 106 -6.39 -18.38 23.81
C LYS A 106 -6.73 -16.88 23.79
N LEU A 107 -6.06 -16.11 22.94
CA LEU A 107 -6.26 -14.67 22.79
C LEU A 107 -7.67 -14.36 22.25
N GLU A 108 -8.16 -15.11 21.27
CA GLU A 108 -9.54 -15.01 20.80
C GLU A 108 -10.55 -15.31 21.90
N THR A 109 -10.30 -16.35 22.70
CA THR A 109 -11.20 -16.71 23.81
C THR A 109 -11.29 -15.60 24.86
N ILE A 110 -10.17 -14.90 25.12
CA ILE A 110 -10.14 -13.73 26.02
C ILE A 110 -10.81 -12.50 25.39
N ALA A 111 -10.74 -12.36 24.06
CA ALA A 111 -11.27 -11.22 23.32
C ALA A 111 -12.76 -11.35 22.95
N LYS A 112 -13.31 -12.58 22.89
CA LYS A 112 -14.70 -12.86 22.51
C LYS A 112 -15.68 -12.19 23.46
N ARG A 113 -16.09 -10.99 23.10
CA ARG A 113 -17.31 -10.33 23.55
C ARG A 113 -18.12 -9.95 22.31
N PRO A 114 -19.45 -10.11 22.36
CA PRO A 114 -20.30 -9.51 21.33
C PRO A 114 -20.05 -8.00 21.32
N ARG A 115 -20.03 -7.40 20.13
CA ARG A 115 -19.99 -5.94 19.98
C ARG A 115 -21.22 -5.28 20.58
#